data_AF-A0A512UEW4-F1
#
_entry.id   AF-A0A512UEW4-F1
#
_cell.length_a   1.000
_cell.length_b   1.000
_cell.length_c   1.000
_cell.angle_alpha   90.00
_cell.angle_beta   90.00
_cell.angle_gamma   90.00
#
_symmetry.space_group_name_H-M   'P 1'
#
loop_
_entity.id
_entity.type
_entity.pdbx_description
1 polymer ?
#
loop_
_entity_poly.entity_id
_entity_poly.type
_entity_poly.pdbx_seq_one_letter_code
_entity_poly.pdbx_strand_id
1 'polypeptide(L)'
;MKLSSPLLLLSMFVSLAITIPTSSEFVTNKGITTGENHRVPPRSMETQYIRFPPNLVFPTTLVEGMLEEIIQRLKSFLSWEMFDFVQFRYAINVLKEKVEYMRSIVHEYRQFDTIIGQKFKYTQNMFRMMVDAAELMDFYTAQYTVEQALIFKTIQLNAQLLILHDSCGMPNTSLPGFTQTVARVKQSLNYWREVFNNVTENSPALLLVFSSEYTKASRTILVLQSHVKGGD
;
A
#
# COMPACT_ATOMS: atom_id res chain seq x y z
N MET A 1 44.45 8.47 -10.15
CA MET A 1 43.17 8.05 -10.74
C MET A 1 42.07 8.85 -10.07
N LYS A 2 41.36 9.70 -10.82
CA LYS A 2 40.29 10.56 -10.32
C LYS A 2 38.99 9.73 -10.24
N LEU A 3 38.48 9.52 -9.03
CA LEU A 3 37.13 8.99 -8.80
C LEU A 3 36.13 10.07 -9.20
N SER A 4 35.58 9.96 -10.42
CA SER A 4 34.48 10.79 -10.89
C SER A 4 33.17 10.38 -10.19
N SER A 5 32.51 11.36 -9.60
CA SER A 5 31.32 11.30 -8.76
C SER A 5 30.14 10.46 -9.33
N PRO A 6 29.57 9.52 -8.55
CA PRO A 6 28.28 8.89 -8.87
C PRO A 6 27.04 9.68 -8.36
N LEU A 7 27.22 10.89 -7.83
CA LEU A 7 26.17 11.68 -7.16
C LEU A 7 25.21 12.45 -8.10
N LEU A 8 25.38 12.37 -9.43
CA LEU A 8 24.59 13.15 -10.39
C LEU A 8 23.42 12.40 -11.06
N LEU A 9 23.20 11.11 -10.76
CA LEU A 9 22.04 10.37 -11.29
C LEU A 9 20.81 10.38 -10.38
N LEU A 10 20.87 11.09 -9.25
CA LEU A 10 19.67 11.35 -8.43
C LEU A 10 18.78 12.46 -8.99
N SER A 11 19.25 13.25 -9.97
CA SER A 11 18.54 14.44 -10.45
C SER A 11 17.51 14.19 -11.57
N MET A 12 17.33 12.96 -12.04
CA MET A 12 16.31 12.65 -13.07
C MET A 12 14.93 12.28 -12.50
N PHE A 13 14.75 12.27 -11.18
CA PHE A 13 13.45 12.03 -10.54
C PHE A 13 13.07 13.03 -9.43
N VAL A 14 13.80 14.14 -9.29
CA VAL A 14 13.39 15.27 -8.44
C VAL A 14 12.96 16.43 -9.34
N SER A 15 11.77 16.31 -9.90
CA SER A 15 10.98 17.47 -10.35
C SER A 15 9.58 17.37 -9.78
N LEU A 16 9.52 17.27 -8.45
CA LEU A 16 8.40 17.80 -7.68
C LEU A 16 9.00 18.84 -6.73
N ALA A 17 9.08 20.08 -7.20
CA ALA A 17 9.10 21.22 -6.30
C ALA A 17 7.72 21.27 -5.64
N ILE A 18 7.55 20.57 -4.51
CA ILE A 18 6.48 20.90 -3.58
C ILE A 18 6.89 22.25 -2.99
N THR A 19 6.29 23.33 -3.48
CA THR A 19 6.32 24.62 -2.81
C THR A 19 5.60 24.44 -1.48
N ILE A 20 6.34 24.08 -0.44
CA ILE A 20 5.82 24.05 0.92
C ILE A 20 5.59 25.52 1.30
N PRO A 21 4.35 25.95 1.60
CA PRO A 21 4.16 27.25 2.21
C PRO A 21 4.78 27.22 3.60
N THR A 22 5.87 27.96 3.78
CA THR A 22 6.46 28.26 5.08
C THR A 22 5.52 29.18 5.86
N SER A 23 4.50 28.61 6.50
CA SER A 23 3.83 29.27 7.63
C SER A 23 4.61 28.94 8.89
N SER A 24 5.67 29.71 9.09
CA SER A 24 6.31 29.93 10.39
C SER A 24 5.34 30.73 11.25
N GLU A 25 4.78 30.11 12.27
CA GLU A 25 4.43 30.77 13.54
C GLU A 25 4.26 29.71 14.63
N PHE A 26 5.39 29.28 15.20
CA PHE A 26 5.41 28.59 16.48
C PHE A 26 5.18 29.62 17.58
N VAL A 27 3.91 29.87 17.93
CA VAL A 27 3.57 30.53 19.19
C VAL A 27 3.60 29.48 20.29
N THR A 28 4.69 29.47 21.06
CA THR A 28 4.74 28.82 22.38
C THR A 28 3.83 29.57 23.34
N ASN A 29 2.66 29.01 23.65
CA ASN A 29 1.87 29.46 24.78
C ASN A 29 1.64 28.31 25.76
N LYS A 30 2.48 28.26 26.80
CA LYS A 30 2.29 27.43 28.00
C LYS A 30 1.20 28.07 28.85
N GLY A 31 -0.03 27.57 28.75
CA GLY A 31 -1.11 27.83 29.69
C GLY A 31 -1.59 26.52 30.30
N ILE A 32 -1.14 26.23 31.52
CA ILE A 32 -1.64 25.13 32.35
C ILE A 32 -3.00 25.57 32.88
N THR A 33 -4.08 24.94 32.39
CA THR A 33 -5.37 24.95 33.08
C THR A 33 -5.86 23.51 33.23
N THR A 34 -5.64 22.98 34.43
CA THR A 34 -6.17 21.73 34.95
C THR A 34 -7.68 21.87 35.06
N GLY A 35 -8.41 21.29 34.10
CA GLY A 35 -9.86 21.16 34.13
C GLY A 35 -10.24 19.71 33.87
N GLU A 36 -10.48 18.96 34.94
CA GLU A 36 -11.08 17.61 34.90
C GLU A 36 -12.50 17.70 34.34
N ASN A 37 -12.63 17.65 33.02
CA ASN A 37 -13.91 17.38 32.37
C ASN A 37 -14.01 15.89 32.11
N HIS A 38 -14.87 15.25 32.89
CA HIS A 38 -15.37 13.89 32.75
C HIS A 38 -15.98 13.70 31.34
N ARG A 39 -15.13 13.38 30.36
CA ARG A 39 -15.58 12.97 29.02
C ARG A 39 -16.13 11.57 29.13
N VAL A 40 -17.46 11.49 29.18
CA VAL A 40 -18.21 10.27 28.87
C VAL A 40 -17.67 9.73 27.54
N PRO A 41 -17.15 8.49 27.50
CA PRO A 41 -16.63 7.92 26.26
C PRO A 41 -17.74 7.94 25.21
N PRO A 42 -17.42 8.29 23.95
CA PRO A 42 -18.40 8.25 22.88
C PRO A 42 -18.98 6.84 22.83
N ARG A 43 -20.31 6.76 23.01
CA ARG A 43 -21.13 5.56 22.94
C ARG A 43 -20.62 4.73 21.77
N SER A 44 -19.88 3.67 22.08
CA SER A 44 -19.40 2.70 21.10
C SER A 44 -20.60 2.34 20.25
N MET A 45 -20.55 2.66 18.96
CA MET A 45 -21.51 2.15 17.99
C MET A 45 -21.35 0.65 18.07
N GLU A 46 -22.18 0.04 18.90
CA GLU A 46 -22.39 -1.38 18.99
C GLU A 46 -22.83 -1.74 17.57
N THR A 47 -21.87 -2.22 16.77
CA THR A 47 -22.09 -2.67 15.41
C THR A 47 -23.13 -3.75 15.53
N GLN A 48 -24.38 -3.35 15.33
CA GLN A 48 -25.54 -4.21 15.34
C GLN A 48 -25.32 -5.12 14.14
N TYR A 49 -24.67 -6.26 14.37
CA TYR A 49 -24.39 -7.26 13.36
C TYR A 49 -25.73 -7.57 12.72
N ILE A 50 -25.92 -7.09 11.49
CA ILE A 50 -27.14 -7.30 10.73
C ILE A 50 -27.26 -8.80 10.58
N ARG A 51 -28.13 -9.41 11.39
CA ARG A 51 -28.45 -10.83 11.29
C ARG A 51 -29.25 -10.97 10.00
N PHE A 52 -28.64 -11.57 8.99
CA PHE A 52 -29.35 -11.84 7.76
C PHE A 52 -30.47 -12.84 8.03
N PRO A 53 -31.64 -12.69 7.38
CA PRO A 53 -32.67 -13.71 7.43
C PRO A 53 -32.07 -15.01 6.85
N PRO A 54 -32.28 -16.18 7.48
CA PRO A 54 -31.65 -17.45 7.12
C PRO A 54 -31.98 -17.97 5.70
N ASN A 55 -32.83 -17.26 4.95
CA ASN A 55 -33.27 -17.62 3.60
C ASN A 55 -32.98 -16.55 2.55
N LEU A 56 -32.23 -15.50 2.88
CA LEU A 56 -31.82 -14.52 1.88
C LEU A 56 -30.82 -15.21 0.95
N VAL A 57 -31.05 -15.22 -0.36
CA VAL A 57 -30.07 -15.69 -1.34
C VAL A 57 -29.43 -14.46 -1.95
N PHE A 58 -28.13 -14.25 -1.73
CA PHE A 58 -27.42 -13.18 -2.42
C PHE A 58 -27.12 -13.60 -3.85
N PRO A 59 -27.50 -12.79 -4.85
CA PRO A 59 -27.06 -13.02 -6.22
C PRO A 59 -25.53 -12.96 -6.28
N THR A 60 -24.89 -13.98 -6.86
CA THR A 60 -23.44 -14.03 -7.14
C THR A 60 -22.93 -12.73 -7.77
N THR A 61 -23.70 -12.17 -8.71
CA THR A 61 -23.39 -10.92 -9.41
C THR A 61 -23.34 -9.70 -8.49
N LEU A 62 -24.19 -9.65 -7.45
CA LEU A 62 -24.18 -8.57 -6.47
C LEU A 62 -22.92 -8.62 -5.62
N VAL A 63 -22.55 -9.81 -5.14
CA VAL A 63 -21.34 -10.03 -4.32
C VAL A 63 -20.09 -9.69 -5.13
N GLU A 64 -20.04 -10.12 -6.39
CA GLU A 64 -18.94 -9.81 -7.30
C GLU A 64 -18.79 -8.30 -7.54
N GLY A 65 -19.91 -7.59 -7.73
CA GLY A 65 -19.93 -6.14 -7.90
C GLY A 65 -19.44 -5.40 -6.65
N MET A 66 -19.84 -5.84 -5.46
CA MET A 66 -19.37 -5.27 -4.19
C MET A 66 -17.86 -5.46 -4.00
N LEU A 67 -17.34 -6.65 -4.32
CA LEU A 67 -15.90 -6.90 -4.28
C LEU A 67 -15.14 -6.03 -5.28
N GLU A 68 -15.68 -5.86 -6.49
CA GLU A 68 -15.09 -4.98 -7.49
C GLU A 68 -15.03 -3.54 -7.01
N GLU A 69 -16.12 -3.03 -6.43
CA GLU A 69 -16.16 -1.67 -5.86
C GLU A 69 -15.06 -1.47 -4.80
N ILE A 70 -14.89 -2.44 -3.89
CA ILE A 70 -13.84 -2.37 -2.87
C ILE A 70 -12.45 -2.36 -3.51
N ILE A 71 -12.19 -3.26 -4.47
CA ILE A 71 -10.89 -3.34 -5.15
C ILE A 71 -10.61 -2.05 -5.92
N GLN A 72 -11.58 -1.51 -6.67
CA GLN A 72 -11.42 -0.24 -7.39
C GLN A 72 -11.18 0.92 -6.42
N ARG A 73 -11.87 0.94 -5.28
CA ARG A 73 -11.62 1.93 -4.24
C ARG A 73 -10.21 1.81 -3.66
N LEU A 74 -9.71 0.60 -3.39
CA LEU A 74 -8.34 0.38 -2.95
C LEU A 74 -7.33 0.85 -4.02
N LYS A 75 -7.55 0.49 -5.29
CA LYS A 75 -6.70 0.91 -6.40
C LYS A 75 -6.70 2.42 -6.63
N SER A 76 -7.78 3.12 -6.27
CA SER A 76 -7.86 4.58 -6.43
C SER A 76 -6.84 5.38 -5.60
N PHE A 77 -6.26 4.77 -4.55
CA PHE A 77 -5.16 5.37 -3.77
C PHE A 77 -3.78 5.12 -4.37
N LEU A 78 -3.70 4.31 -5.45
CA LEU A 78 -2.47 3.87 -6.06
C LEU A 78 -2.33 4.48 -7.45
N SER A 79 -1.18 5.08 -7.72
CA SER A 79 -0.74 5.45 -9.07
C SER A 79 0.65 4.86 -9.33
N TRP A 80 1.13 4.95 -10.57
CA TRP A 80 2.51 4.57 -10.88
C TRP A 80 3.55 5.46 -10.21
N GLU A 81 3.16 6.67 -9.81
CA GLU A 81 4.05 7.66 -9.24
C GLU A 81 4.07 7.57 -7.71
N MET A 82 2.91 7.30 -7.08
CA MET A 82 2.78 7.29 -5.64
C MET A 82 1.67 6.38 -5.11
N PHE A 83 1.79 6.03 -3.82
CA PHE A 83 0.67 5.56 -3.00
C PHE A 83 0.25 6.73 -2.10
N ASP A 84 -0.98 7.21 -2.25
CA ASP A 84 -1.56 8.26 -1.39
C ASP A 84 -1.98 7.67 -0.03
N PHE A 85 -0.97 7.31 0.77
CA PHE A 85 -1.17 6.67 2.06
C PHE A 85 -1.88 7.61 3.06
N VAL A 86 -1.75 8.93 2.89
CA VAL A 86 -2.43 9.93 3.74
C VAL A 86 -3.94 9.85 3.50
N GLN A 87 -4.40 9.94 2.25
CA GLN A 87 -5.83 9.79 1.95
C GLN A 87 -6.35 8.39 2.27
N PHE A 88 -5.53 7.37 2.04
CA PHE A 88 -5.89 6.00 2.38
C PHE A 88 -6.14 5.85 3.89
N ARG A 89 -5.31 6.46 4.76
CA ARG A 89 -5.50 6.41 6.23
C ARG A 89 -6.86 6.94 6.67
N TYR A 90 -7.32 8.04 6.07
CA TYR A 90 -8.66 8.56 6.35
C TYR A 90 -9.79 7.59 5.92
N ALA A 91 -9.53 6.71 4.96
CA ALA A 91 -10.48 5.73 4.45
C ALA A 91 -10.40 4.34 5.13
N ILE A 92 -9.39 4.07 5.97
CA ILE A 92 -9.14 2.73 6.54
C ILE A 92 -10.38 2.16 7.25
N ASN A 93 -11.01 2.95 8.13
CA ASN A 93 -12.13 2.44 8.94
C ASN A 93 -13.34 2.06 8.06
N VAL A 94 -13.69 2.93 7.10
CA VAL A 94 -14.79 2.68 6.16
C VAL A 94 -14.50 1.46 5.29
N LEU A 95 -13.27 1.31 4.80
CA LEU A 95 -12.87 0.14 4.01
C LEU A 95 -12.85 -1.15 4.83
N LYS A 96 -12.38 -1.08 6.08
CA LYS A 96 -12.38 -2.19 7.02
C LYS A 96 -13.80 -2.70 7.25
N GLU A 97 -14.74 -1.80 7.53
CA GLU A 97 -16.16 -2.15 7.69
C GLU A 97 -16.72 -2.85 6.44
N LYS A 98 -16.42 -2.34 5.24
CA LYS A 98 -16.82 -3.00 3.98
C LYS A 98 -16.20 -4.39 3.83
N VAL A 99 -14.92 -4.57 4.14
CA VAL A 99 -14.24 -5.87 4.05
C VAL A 99 -14.81 -6.87 5.08
N GLU A 100 -15.11 -6.42 6.30
CA GLU A 100 -15.73 -7.25 7.34
C GLU A 100 -17.17 -7.64 6.98
N TYR A 101 -17.92 -6.71 6.39
CA TYR A 101 -19.26 -7.00 5.85
C TYR A 101 -19.20 -8.04 4.72
N MET A 102 -18.25 -7.93 3.80
CA MET A 102 -18.07 -8.96 2.78
C MET A 102 -17.64 -10.30 3.37
N ARG A 103 -16.87 -10.30 4.46
CA ARG A 103 -16.50 -11.53 5.18
C ARG A 103 -17.72 -12.25 5.72
N SER A 104 -18.67 -11.53 6.33
CA SER A 104 -19.86 -12.17 6.89
C SER A 104 -20.70 -12.80 5.79
N ILE A 105 -20.90 -12.10 4.66
CA ILE A 105 -21.57 -12.65 3.48
C ILE A 105 -20.84 -13.90 2.98
N VAL A 106 -19.54 -13.83 2.67
CA VAL A 106 -18.80 -14.98 2.14
C VAL A 106 -18.78 -16.17 3.11
N HIS A 107 -18.78 -15.93 4.42
CA HIS A 107 -18.81 -16.99 5.42
C HIS A 107 -20.17 -17.68 5.53
N GLU A 108 -21.27 -16.92 5.44
CA GLU A 108 -22.64 -17.45 5.55
C GLU A 108 -23.00 -18.31 4.33
N TYR A 109 -22.55 -17.91 3.13
CA TYR A 109 -22.83 -18.63 1.89
C TYR A 109 -21.63 -19.47 1.44
N ARG A 110 -21.48 -20.65 2.05
CA ARG A 110 -20.43 -21.64 1.66
C ARG A 110 -20.51 -22.12 0.20
N GLN A 111 -21.59 -21.79 -0.50
CA GLN A 111 -21.84 -22.18 -1.89
C GLN A 111 -21.25 -21.20 -2.92
N PHE A 112 -20.59 -20.12 -2.50
CA PHE A 112 -19.92 -19.26 -3.47
C PHE A 112 -18.87 -20.04 -4.26
N ASP A 113 -18.80 -19.73 -5.55
CA ASP A 113 -17.84 -20.35 -6.44
C ASP A 113 -16.39 -20.00 -6.03
N THR A 114 -15.46 -20.74 -6.63
CA THR A 114 -14.02 -20.56 -6.40
C THR A 114 -13.55 -19.15 -6.79
N ILE A 115 -14.25 -18.47 -7.71
CA ILE A 115 -13.89 -17.15 -8.23
C ILE A 115 -14.18 -16.07 -7.19
N ILE A 116 -15.38 -16.04 -6.61
CA ILE A 116 -15.73 -15.12 -5.52
C ILE A 116 -14.78 -15.34 -4.33
N GLY A 117 -14.53 -16.59 -3.96
CA GLY A 117 -13.61 -16.91 -2.87
C GLY A 117 -12.20 -16.35 -3.13
N GLN A 118 -11.69 -16.51 -4.36
CA GLN A 118 -10.40 -15.97 -4.77
C GLN A 118 -10.38 -14.43 -4.76
N LYS A 119 -11.41 -13.80 -5.34
CA LYS A 119 -11.56 -12.33 -5.40
C LYS A 119 -11.64 -11.71 -4.01
N PHE A 120 -12.39 -12.33 -3.10
CA PHE A 120 -12.47 -11.89 -1.70
C PHE A 120 -11.13 -12.04 -0.98
N LYS A 121 -10.46 -13.19 -1.11
CA LYS A 121 -9.13 -13.42 -0.54
C LYS A 121 -8.13 -12.38 -1.04
N TYR A 122 -8.15 -12.06 -2.33
CA TYR A 122 -7.30 -11.02 -2.90
C TYR A 122 -7.64 -9.65 -2.30
N THR A 123 -8.92 -9.28 -2.22
CA THR A 123 -9.39 -8.02 -1.62
C THR A 123 -8.87 -7.85 -0.18
N GLN A 124 -8.99 -8.90 0.65
CA GLN A 124 -8.48 -8.87 2.03
C GLN A 124 -6.96 -8.68 2.08
N ASN A 125 -6.22 -9.40 1.23
CA ASN A 125 -4.77 -9.28 1.15
C ASN A 125 -4.35 -7.87 0.69
N MET A 126 -5.01 -7.32 -0.32
CA MET A 126 -4.75 -5.99 -0.85
C MET A 126 -4.97 -4.92 0.23
N PHE A 127 -6.11 -4.97 0.92
CA PHE A 127 -6.42 -4.07 2.02
C PHE A 127 -5.36 -4.14 3.12
N ARG A 128 -5.01 -5.34 3.60
CA ARG A 128 -3.98 -5.53 4.63
C ARG A 128 -2.62 -4.97 4.21
N MET A 129 -2.16 -5.29 3.00
CA MET A 129 -0.88 -4.79 2.49
C MET A 129 -0.84 -3.26 2.43
N MET A 130 -1.94 -2.62 2.05
CA MET A 130 -2.02 -1.16 2.03
C MET A 130 -2.05 -0.54 3.43
N VAL A 131 -2.71 -1.20 4.41
CA VAL A 131 -2.66 -0.78 5.82
C VAL A 131 -1.24 -0.86 6.36
N ASP A 132 -0.59 -2.02 6.21
CA ASP A 132 0.78 -2.24 6.67
C ASP A 132 1.74 -1.24 6.01
N ALA A 133 1.59 -1.01 4.71
CA ALA A 133 2.40 -0.04 3.96
C ALA A 133 2.16 1.40 4.46
N ALA A 134 0.91 1.80 4.71
CA ALA A 134 0.60 3.13 5.19
C ALA A 134 1.16 3.41 6.59
N GLU A 135 1.12 2.42 7.50
CA GLU A 135 1.71 2.52 8.83
C GLU A 135 3.24 2.66 8.76
N LEU A 136 3.91 1.83 7.94
CA LEU A 136 5.35 1.90 7.77
C LEU A 136 5.78 3.20 7.07
N MET A 137 5.04 3.65 6.05
CA MET A 137 5.33 4.91 5.37
C MET A 137 5.20 6.09 6.32
N ASP A 138 4.18 6.12 7.20
CA ASP A 138 4.04 7.15 8.24
C ASP A 138 5.27 7.18 9.16
N PHE A 139 5.71 6.01 9.63
CA PHE A 139 6.89 5.87 10.47
C PHE A 139 8.17 6.41 9.80
N TYR A 140 8.33 6.15 8.49
CA TYR A 140 9.48 6.62 7.71
C TYR A 140 9.25 7.95 6.97
N THR A 141 8.17 8.69 7.24
CA THR A 141 7.86 9.94 6.50
C THR A 141 8.88 11.05 6.79
N ALA A 142 9.37 11.11 8.03
CA ALA A 142 10.42 12.04 8.44
C ALA A 142 11.80 11.50 8.02
N GLN A 143 12.02 11.32 6.72
CA GLN A 143 13.22 10.71 6.14
C GLN A 143 14.46 11.56 6.47
N TYR A 144 15.26 11.14 7.45
CA TYR A 144 16.49 11.84 7.82
C TYR A 144 17.74 11.25 7.16
N THR A 145 17.65 10.00 6.67
CA THR A 145 18.78 9.29 6.07
C THR A 145 18.42 8.64 4.73
N VAL A 146 19.43 8.32 3.93
CA VAL A 146 19.27 7.67 2.62
C VAL A 146 18.63 6.28 2.77
N GLU A 147 18.99 5.54 3.81
CA GLU A 147 18.45 4.22 4.13
C GLU A 147 16.95 4.29 4.40
N GLN A 148 16.52 5.26 5.22
CA GLN A 148 15.10 5.47 5.52
C GLN A 148 14.31 5.86 4.26
N ALA A 149 14.89 6.71 3.40
CA ALA A 149 14.29 7.06 2.12
C ALA A 149 14.13 5.85 1.20
N LEU A 150 15.14 4.98 1.11
CA LEU A 150 15.08 3.75 0.31
C LEU A 150 14.09 2.73 0.87
N ILE A 151 13.99 2.60 2.20
CA ILE A 151 12.95 1.80 2.86
C ILE A 151 11.57 2.33 2.48
N PHE A 152 11.33 3.63 2.64
CA PHE A 152 10.07 4.27 2.27
C PHE A 152 9.71 4.02 0.80
N LYS A 153 10.66 4.20 -0.12
CA LYS A 153 10.44 3.94 -1.56
C LYS A 153 10.14 2.47 -1.86
N THR A 154 10.79 1.55 -1.15
CA THR A 154 10.54 0.11 -1.32
C THR A 154 9.16 -0.30 -0.79
N ILE A 155 8.73 0.26 0.35
CA ILE A 155 7.37 0.05 0.89
C ILE A 155 6.32 0.60 -0.09
N GLN A 156 6.54 1.83 -0.58
CA GLN A 156 5.65 2.45 -1.57
C GLN A 156 5.54 1.55 -2.81
N LEU A 157 6.67 1.05 -3.31
CA LEU A 157 6.68 0.16 -4.46
C LEU A 157 5.88 -1.13 -4.22
N ASN A 158 5.99 -1.75 -3.03
CA ASN A 158 5.20 -2.93 -2.68
C ASN A 158 3.69 -2.67 -2.82
N ALA A 159 3.21 -1.50 -2.39
CA ALA A 159 1.82 -1.11 -2.59
C ALA A 159 1.49 -0.85 -4.07
N GLN A 160 2.36 -0.16 -4.81
CA GLN A 160 2.13 0.16 -6.22
C GLN A 160 2.09 -1.08 -7.13
N LEU A 161 2.84 -2.14 -6.80
CA LEU A 161 2.81 -3.40 -7.53
C LEU A 161 1.41 -4.06 -7.55
N LEU A 162 0.51 -3.68 -6.64
CA LEU A 162 -0.88 -4.15 -6.61
C LEU A 162 -1.67 -3.70 -7.84
N ILE A 163 -1.30 -2.58 -8.48
CA ILE A 163 -1.93 -2.07 -9.70
C ILE A 163 -1.73 -3.06 -10.88
N LEU A 164 -0.63 -3.82 -10.88
CA LEU A 164 -0.31 -4.78 -11.95
C LEU A 164 -1.13 -6.08 -11.89
N HIS A 165 -2.03 -6.22 -10.92
CA HIS A 165 -2.88 -7.40 -10.78
C HIS A 165 -4.32 -7.06 -11.18
N ASP A 166 -5.07 -8.05 -11.65
CA ASP A 166 -6.49 -7.95 -11.92
C ASP A 166 -7.31 -8.03 -10.61
N SER A 167 -8.63 -8.12 -10.73
CA SER A 167 -9.54 -8.23 -9.59
C SER A 167 -9.42 -9.56 -8.83
N CYS A 168 -8.84 -10.59 -9.44
CA CYS A 168 -8.63 -11.91 -8.84
C CYS A 168 -7.21 -12.07 -8.27
N GLY A 169 -6.39 -11.01 -8.33
CA GLY A 169 -5.01 -11.03 -7.87
C GLY A 169 -4.04 -11.71 -8.82
N MET A 170 -4.42 -11.92 -10.08
CA MET A 170 -3.54 -12.46 -11.12
C MET A 170 -2.86 -11.33 -11.89
N PRO A 171 -1.63 -11.51 -12.39
CA PRO A 171 -0.97 -10.51 -13.22
C PRO A 171 -1.81 -10.07 -14.44
N ASN A 172 -2.13 -8.78 -14.53
CA ASN A 172 -2.92 -8.22 -15.62
C ASN A 172 -2.03 -7.83 -16.80
N THR A 173 -1.67 -8.83 -17.62
CA THR A 173 -0.83 -8.63 -18.82
C THR A 173 -1.50 -7.78 -19.90
N SER A 174 -2.82 -7.58 -19.83
CA SER A 174 -3.57 -6.71 -20.75
C SER A 174 -3.37 -5.22 -20.44
N LEU A 175 -2.72 -4.87 -19.32
CA LEU A 175 -2.47 -3.48 -18.96
C LEU A 175 -1.45 -2.84 -19.93
N PRO A 176 -1.75 -1.68 -20.53
CA PRO A 176 -0.80 -0.99 -21.40
C PRO A 176 0.55 -0.74 -20.70
N GLY A 177 1.63 -1.13 -21.37
CA GLY A 177 2.99 -0.97 -20.84
C GLY A 177 3.39 -1.98 -19.75
N PHE A 178 2.59 -3.02 -19.46
CA PHE A 178 2.89 -4.02 -18.41
C PHE A 178 4.35 -4.48 -18.41
N THR A 179 4.86 -4.96 -19.56
CA THR A 179 6.24 -5.45 -19.70
C THR A 179 7.28 -4.38 -19.38
N GLN A 180 7.09 -3.17 -19.91
CA GLN A 180 8.00 -2.05 -19.69
C GLN A 180 8.01 -1.62 -18.22
N THR A 181 6.83 -1.57 -17.60
CA THR A 181 6.65 -1.24 -16.18
C THR A 181 7.36 -2.26 -15.29
N VAL A 182 7.16 -3.56 -15.52
CA VAL A 182 7.83 -4.63 -14.77
C VAL A 182 9.36 -4.54 -14.90
N ALA A 183 9.87 -4.30 -16.11
CA ALA A 183 11.31 -4.14 -16.35
C ALA A 183 11.88 -2.92 -15.61
N ARG A 184 11.21 -1.76 -15.70
CA ARG A 184 11.65 -0.51 -15.02
C ARG A 184 11.62 -0.67 -13.50
N VAL A 185 10.57 -1.28 -12.97
CA VAL A 185 10.44 -1.53 -11.52
C VAL A 185 11.57 -2.44 -11.03
N LYS A 186 11.90 -3.51 -11.77
CA LYS A 186 13.04 -4.38 -11.44
C LYS A 186 14.36 -3.63 -11.40
N GLN A 187 14.63 -2.79 -12.41
CA GLN A 187 15.83 -1.99 -12.48
C GLN A 187 15.92 -1.02 -11.29
N SER A 188 14.82 -0.34 -10.98
CA SER A 188 14.75 0.59 -9.84
C SER A 188 15.02 -0.11 -8.52
N LEU A 189 14.39 -1.27 -8.29
CA LEU A 189 14.58 -2.05 -7.07
C LEU A 189 16.04 -2.54 -6.92
N ASN A 190 16.64 -3.03 -8.00
CA ASN A 190 18.05 -3.45 -7.99
C ASN A 190 18.99 -2.28 -7.67
N TYR A 191 18.77 -1.13 -8.32
CA TYR A 191 19.53 0.09 -8.05
C TYR A 191 19.41 0.52 -6.58
N TRP A 192 18.20 0.51 -6.01
CA TRP A 192 18.00 0.85 -4.60
C TRP A 192 18.75 -0.08 -3.66
N ARG A 193 18.83 -1.38 -3.95
CA ARG A 193 19.65 -2.33 -3.18
C ARG A 193 21.13 -2.01 -3.26
N GLU A 194 21.65 -1.69 -4.45
CA GLU A 194 23.05 -1.29 -4.61
C GLU A 194 23.37 -0.03 -3.81
N VAL A 195 22.51 0.99 -3.90
CA VAL A 195 22.67 2.21 -3.11
C VAL A 195 22.61 1.91 -1.62
N PHE A 196 21.62 1.13 -1.16
CA PHE A 196 21.47 0.76 0.24
C PHE A 196 22.73 0.07 0.79
N ASN A 197 23.24 -0.93 0.08
CA ASN A 197 24.45 -1.66 0.48
C ASN A 197 25.71 -0.78 0.55
N ASN A 198 25.77 0.29 -0.24
CA ASN A 198 26.91 1.21 -0.27
C ASN A 198 26.85 2.30 0.81
N VAL A 199 25.68 2.57 1.39
CA VAL A 199 25.51 3.57 2.47
C VAL A 199 25.47 2.93 3.86
N THR A 200 25.21 1.62 3.95
CA THR A 200 25.06 0.94 5.24
C THR A 200 26.38 0.66 5.94
N GLU A 201 26.83 1.61 6.76
CA GLU A 201 27.76 1.31 7.86
C GLU A 201 27.04 1.10 9.21
N ASN A 202 25.78 1.55 9.40
CA ASN A 202 25.38 2.00 10.75
C ASN A 202 24.04 1.52 11.38
N SER A 203 23.23 0.63 10.79
CA SER A 203 22.08 0.05 11.54
C SER A 203 21.60 -1.32 11.07
N PRO A 204 21.84 -2.39 11.87
CA PRO A 204 21.27 -3.72 11.60
C PRO A 204 19.74 -3.74 11.51
N ALA A 205 19.06 -2.84 12.26
CA ALA A 205 17.60 -2.75 12.25
C ALA A 205 17.07 -2.24 10.89
N LEU A 206 17.68 -1.20 10.33
CA LEU A 206 17.30 -0.69 9.01
C LEU A 206 17.59 -1.72 7.91
N LEU A 207 18.73 -2.42 8.00
CA LEU A 207 19.07 -3.51 7.08
C LEU A 207 18.01 -4.62 7.08
N LEU A 208 17.53 -5.01 8.26
CA LEU A 208 16.48 -6.02 8.38
C LEU A 208 15.17 -5.56 7.72
N VAL A 209 14.73 -4.33 8.00
CA VAL A 209 13.51 -3.77 7.41
C VAL A 209 13.62 -3.67 5.89
N PHE A 210 14.70 -3.08 5.38
CA PHE A 210 14.94 -2.97 3.94
C PHE A 210 14.97 -4.34 3.26
N SER A 211 15.68 -5.31 3.85
CA SER A 211 15.78 -6.66 3.28
C SER A 211 14.44 -7.37 3.22
N SER A 212 13.59 -7.18 4.24
CA SER A 212 12.22 -7.70 4.27
C SER A 212 11.38 -7.09 3.14
N GLU A 213 11.34 -5.76 3.04
CA GLU A 213 10.54 -5.06 2.04
C GLU A 213 11.04 -5.30 0.60
N TYR A 214 12.36 -5.33 0.41
CA TYR A 214 12.98 -5.71 -0.85
C TYR A 214 12.56 -7.12 -1.26
N THR A 215 12.60 -8.08 -0.34
CA THR A 215 12.28 -9.48 -0.64
C THR A 215 10.83 -9.63 -1.07
N LYS A 216 9.90 -8.91 -0.43
CA LYS A 216 8.50 -8.84 -0.85
C LYS A 216 8.38 -8.32 -2.28
N ALA A 217 8.99 -7.16 -2.58
CA ALA A 217 8.92 -6.54 -3.90
C ALA A 217 9.52 -7.44 -4.99
N SER A 218 10.71 -7.99 -4.72
CA SER A 218 11.43 -8.89 -5.62
C SER A 218 10.62 -10.14 -5.97
N ARG A 219 9.98 -10.78 -4.98
CA ARG A 219 9.10 -11.94 -5.20
C ARG A 219 7.91 -11.60 -6.09
N THR A 220 7.24 -10.48 -5.81
CA THR A 220 6.12 -10.00 -6.63
C THR A 220 6.57 -9.73 -8.06
N ILE A 221 7.71 -9.06 -8.24
CA ILE A 221 8.30 -8.80 -9.57
C ILE A 221 8.61 -10.10 -10.30
N LEU A 222 9.18 -11.12 -9.64
CA LEU A 222 9.46 -12.41 -10.27
C LEU A 222 8.18 -13.10 -10.79
N VAL A 223 7.09 -13.05 -10.02
CA VAL A 223 5.77 -13.55 -10.45
C VAL A 223 5.27 -12.75 -11.65
N LEU A 224 5.39 -11.42 -11.65
CA LEU A 224 4.98 -10.59 -12.77
C LEU A 224 5.83 -10.87 -14.03
N GLN A 225 7.13 -11.09 -13.86
CA GLN A 225 8.05 -11.41 -14.95
C GLN A 225 7.74 -12.75 -15.62
N SER A 226 7.27 -13.76 -14.87
CA SER A 226 6.92 -15.05 -15.46
C SER A 226 5.71 -14.98 -16.42
N HIS A 227 4.98 -13.87 -16.41
CA HIS A 227 3.82 -13.62 -17.28
C HIS A 227 4.15 -12.69 -18.45
N VAL A 228 5.37 -12.14 -18.50
CA VAL A 228 5.87 -11.46 -19.70
C VAL A 228 6.11 -12.54 -20.74
N LYS A 229 5.23 -12.63 -21.75
CA LYS A 229 5.48 -13.46 -22.93
C LYS A 229 6.81 -13.01 -23.52
N GLY A 230 7.71 -13.96 -23.79
CA GLY A 230 8.97 -13.68 -24.48
C GLY A 230 8.65 -12.98 -25.80
N GLY A 231 8.75 -11.65 -25.77
CA GLY A 231 8.73 -10.84 -26.98
C GLY A 231 10.15 -10.91 -27.52
N ASP A 232 10.36 -11.89 -28.40
CA ASP A 232 11.47 -11.86 -29.35
C ASP A 232 11.37 -10.60 -30.23
#